data_AF-A0A1Y2BAK6-F1
#
_entry.id   AF-A0A1Y2BAK6-F1
#
_cell.length_a   1.000
_cell.length_b   1.000
_cell.length_c   1.000
_cell.angle_alpha   90.00
_cell.angle_beta   90.00
_cell.angle_gamma   90.00
#
_symmetry.space_group_name_H-M   'P 1'
#
loop_
_entity.id
_entity.type
_entity.pdbx_description
1 polymer ?
#
loop_
_entity_poly.entity_id
_entity_poly.type
_entity_poly.pdbx_seq_one_letter_code
_entity_poly.pdbx_strand_id
1 'polypeptide(L)'
;MKSGFFKILSLASVALFNIKKSFAYDEFLANTTRAEFFELTDFKIPTITINLSDEDYENFIIGTECSRDCSPTFLKRNEACYTASWVDLDEALRIAIEKKYIDIESIKKNSNDYQLVQDVIDNKSHKLNLKEFENLVVSHSDFTLEKIMAINYGLYEFQRKDLDATASMTFELDG
;
A
#
# COMPACT_ATOMS: atom_id res chain seq x y z
N MET A 1 -62.95 20.48 -32.38
CA MET A 1 -61.75 19.64 -32.67
C MET A 1 -60.50 20.53 -32.81
N LYS A 2 -59.84 20.94 -31.73
CA LYS A 2 -58.58 21.73 -31.77
C LYS A 2 -57.65 21.44 -30.57
N SER A 3 -57.53 20.19 -30.13
CA SER A 3 -56.71 19.82 -28.96
C SER A 3 -55.67 18.70 -29.22
N GLY A 4 -55.51 18.26 -30.49
CA GLY A 4 -54.55 17.22 -30.84
C GLY A 4 -53.15 17.72 -31.20
N PHE A 5 -53.05 18.93 -31.77
CA PHE A 5 -51.81 19.37 -32.44
C PHE A 5 -50.71 19.83 -31.46
N PHE A 6 -51.10 20.48 -30.35
CA PHE A 6 -50.14 21.00 -29.36
C PHE A 6 -49.45 19.89 -28.54
N LYS A 7 -50.10 18.74 -28.34
CA LYS A 7 -49.49 17.61 -27.61
C LYS A 7 -48.45 16.87 -28.46
N ILE A 8 -48.63 16.82 -29.78
CA ILE A 8 -47.69 16.16 -30.70
C ILE A 8 -46.40 16.97 -30.86
N LEU A 9 -46.50 18.31 -30.91
CA LEU A 9 -45.32 19.19 -30.94
C LEU A 9 -44.48 19.13 -29.66
N SER A 10 -45.12 18.92 -28.49
CA SER A 10 -44.42 18.77 -27.21
C SER A 10 -43.66 17.45 -27.07
N LEU A 11 -44.17 16.35 -27.64
CA LEU A 11 -43.44 15.07 -27.62
C LEU A 11 -42.31 15.06 -28.64
N ALA A 12 -42.51 15.65 -29.82
CA ALA A 12 -41.48 15.75 -30.84
C ALA A 12 -40.28 16.59 -30.39
N SER A 13 -40.51 17.69 -29.67
CA SER A 13 -39.43 18.52 -29.11
C SER A 13 -38.66 17.78 -28.01
N VAL A 14 -39.33 17.11 -27.08
CA VAL A 14 -38.66 16.31 -26.03
C VAL A 14 -37.87 15.15 -26.63
N ALA A 15 -38.36 14.49 -27.69
CA ALA A 15 -37.60 13.47 -28.39
C ALA A 15 -36.34 14.05 -29.06
N LEU A 16 -36.46 15.17 -29.79
CA LEU A 16 -35.35 15.83 -30.49
C LEU A 16 -34.27 16.41 -29.56
N PHE A 17 -34.63 16.89 -28.37
CA PHE A 17 -33.65 17.38 -27.38
C PHE A 17 -32.85 16.26 -26.70
N ASN A 18 -33.34 15.01 -26.72
CA ASN A 18 -32.64 13.87 -26.12
C ASN A 18 -31.73 13.11 -27.11
N ILE A 19 -31.97 13.19 -28.42
CA ILE A 19 -31.12 12.50 -29.42
C ILE A 19 -29.70 13.08 -29.41
N LYS A 20 -29.53 14.38 -29.17
CA LYS A 20 -28.21 15.02 -29.08
C LYS A 20 -27.42 14.65 -27.82
N LYS A 21 -28.08 14.15 -26.75
CA LYS A 21 -27.41 13.74 -25.52
C LYS A 21 -26.93 12.29 -25.53
N SER A 22 -27.36 11.49 -26.52
CA SER A 22 -26.95 10.09 -26.65
C SER A 22 -25.62 9.89 -27.38
N PHE A 23 -25.10 10.93 -28.03
CA PHE A 23 -23.80 10.93 -28.71
C PHE A 23 -22.83 11.80 -27.92
N ALA A 24 -22.50 11.37 -26.71
CA ALA A 24 -21.32 11.89 -26.02
C ALA A 24 -20.10 11.35 -26.76
N TYR A 25 -19.55 12.16 -27.66
CA TYR A 25 -18.24 11.92 -28.26
C TYR A 25 -17.18 12.15 -27.19
N ASP A 26 -16.31 11.17 -27.01
CA ASP A 26 -15.17 11.30 -26.12
C ASP A 26 -13.94 11.72 -26.93
N GLU A 27 -13.44 12.92 -26.65
CA GLU A 27 -12.27 13.50 -27.33
C GLU A 27 -10.99 12.72 -27.01
N PHE A 28 -10.94 12.01 -25.88
CA PHE A 28 -9.84 11.11 -25.52
C PHE A 28 -9.79 9.85 -26.39
N LEU A 29 -10.93 9.42 -26.95
CA LEU A 29 -11.08 8.15 -27.67
C LEU A 29 -11.34 8.32 -29.17
N ALA A 30 -10.70 9.31 -29.79
CA ALA A 30 -10.66 9.47 -31.25
C ALA A 30 -12.04 9.49 -31.93
N ASN A 31 -13.02 10.16 -31.32
CA ASN A 31 -14.31 10.48 -31.95
C ASN A 31 -15.21 9.26 -32.25
N THR A 32 -15.07 8.15 -31.51
CA THR A 32 -16.03 7.02 -31.52
C THR A 32 -17.20 7.27 -30.56
N THR A 33 -18.33 6.65 -30.82
CA THR A 33 -19.46 6.70 -29.88
C THR A 33 -19.23 5.72 -28.74
N ARG A 34 -19.68 6.07 -27.54
CA ARG A 34 -19.59 5.18 -26.37
C ARG A 34 -20.25 3.82 -26.60
N ALA A 35 -21.30 3.75 -27.42
CA ALA A 35 -21.98 2.50 -27.77
C ALA A 35 -21.09 1.59 -28.64
N GLU A 36 -20.41 2.13 -29.65
CA GLU A 36 -19.44 1.38 -30.46
C GLU A 36 -18.27 0.87 -29.62
N PHE A 37 -17.77 1.68 -28.68
CA PHE A 37 -16.72 1.24 -27.76
C PHE A 37 -17.19 0.11 -26.84
N PHE A 38 -18.41 0.23 -26.30
CA PHE A 38 -19.01 -0.87 -25.55
C PHE A 38 -19.13 -2.11 -26.40
N GLU A 39 -19.63 -2.06 -27.64
CA GLU A 39 -19.69 -3.26 -28.51
C GLU A 39 -18.32 -3.88 -28.80
N LEU A 40 -17.27 -3.06 -28.92
CA LEU A 40 -15.89 -3.52 -29.13
C LEU A 40 -15.24 -4.12 -27.88
N THR A 41 -15.75 -3.83 -26.68
CA THR A 41 -15.16 -4.26 -25.39
C THR A 41 -16.09 -5.15 -24.56
N ASP A 42 -17.38 -5.19 -24.90
CA ASP A 42 -18.37 -6.10 -24.32
C ASP A 42 -17.83 -7.50 -24.56
N PHE A 43 -17.55 -8.21 -23.48
CA PHE A 43 -17.01 -9.58 -23.47
C PHE A 43 -15.50 -9.75 -23.75
N LYS A 44 -14.74 -8.68 -24.00
CA LYS A 44 -13.27 -8.77 -24.10
C LYS A 44 -12.62 -8.37 -22.79
N ILE A 45 -12.14 -9.35 -22.04
CA ILE A 45 -11.34 -9.12 -20.83
C ILE A 45 -9.90 -8.84 -21.28
N PRO A 46 -9.37 -7.63 -21.04
CA PRO A 46 -8.00 -7.35 -21.42
C PRO A 46 -7.01 -8.08 -20.51
N THR A 47 -5.92 -8.55 -21.10
CA THR A 47 -4.76 -9.00 -20.34
C THR A 47 -3.91 -7.78 -20.03
N ILE A 48 -3.70 -7.54 -18.74
CA ILE A 48 -2.78 -6.51 -18.25
C ILE A 48 -1.52 -7.23 -17.79
N THR A 49 -0.41 -6.99 -18.48
CA THR A 49 0.88 -7.53 -18.08
C THR A 49 1.73 -6.41 -17.50
N ILE A 50 2.18 -6.61 -16.26
CA ILE A 50 3.07 -5.68 -15.57
C ILE A 50 4.45 -6.31 -15.57
N ASN A 51 5.40 -5.63 -16.22
CA ASN A 51 6.80 -6.02 -16.19
C ASN A 51 7.50 -5.18 -15.12
N LEU A 52 8.01 -5.85 -14.09
CA LEU A 52 8.79 -5.26 -13.02
C LEU A 52 10.17 -5.92 -13.01
N SER A 53 11.18 -5.19 -12.55
CA SER A 53 12.43 -5.81 -12.14
C SER A 53 12.18 -6.74 -10.93
N ASP A 54 13.06 -7.70 -10.68
CA ASP A 54 12.94 -8.57 -9.50
C ASP A 54 12.91 -7.74 -8.20
N GLU A 55 13.72 -6.67 -8.13
CA GLU A 55 13.74 -5.75 -6.99
C GLU A 55 12.40 -5.01 -6.82
N ASP A 56 11.82 -4.48 -7.89
CA ASP A 56 10.53 -3.79 -7.84
C ASP A 56 9.38 -4.74 -7.50
N TYR A 57 9.43 -5.96 -8.03
CA TYR A 57 8.45 -6.99 -7.71
C TYR A 57 8.50 -7.36 -6.23
N GLU A 58 9.71 -7.60 -5.68
CA GLU A 58 9.89 -7.87 -4.26
C GLU A 58 9.40 -6.70 -3.39
N ASN A 59 9.77 -5.46 -3.73
CA ASN A 59 9.31 -4.29 -2.99
C ASN A 59 7.79 -4.12 -3.06
N PHE A 60 7.17 -4.40 -4.21
CA PHE A 60 5.73 -4.28 -4.40
C PHE A 60 4.96 -5.36 -3.62
N ILE A 61 5.37 -6.62 -3.75
CA ILE A 61 4.71 -7.76 -3.08
C ILE A 61 4.95 -7.70 -1.58
N ILE A 62 6.21 -7.61 -1.14
CA ILE A 62 6.56 -7.56 0.28
C ILE A 62 5.93 -6.31 0.90
N GLY A 63 6.03 -5.13 0.26
CA GLY A 63 5.40 -3.91 0.78
C GLY A 63 3.88 -4.03 0.95
N THR A 64 3.20 -4.69 0.00
CA THR A 64 1.75 -4.95 0.09
C THR A 64 1.41 -5.92 1.21
N GLU A 65 2.17 -7.01 1.33
CA GLU A 65 2.00 -7.98 2.41
C GLU A 65 2.26 -7.35 3.78
N CYS A 66 3.30 -6.53 3.92
CA CYS A 66 3.61 -5.83 5.16
C CYS A 66 2.55 -4.79 5.53
N SER A 67 2.00 -4.07 4.53
CA SER A 67 0.91 -3.13 4.78
C SER A 67 -0.32 -3.81 5.37
N ARG A 68 -0.63 -5.04 4.92
CA ARG A 68 -1.72 -5.85 5.47
C ARG A 68 -1.34 -6.47 6.81
N ASP A 69 -0.19 -7.14 6.88
CA ASP A 69 0.20 -7.99 8.00
C ASP A 69 0.60 -7.18 9.24
N CYS A 70 1.21 -6.00 9.04
CA CYS A 70 1.54 -5.04 10.10
C CYS A 70 0.41 -4.03 10.38
N SER A 71 -0.78 -4.23 9.80
CA SER A 71 -1.96 -3.42 10.13
C SER A 71 -2.39 -3.68 11.59
N PRO A 72 -2.77 -2.64 12.35
CA PRO A 72 -3.29 -2.79 13.71
C PRO A 72 -4.53 -3.69 13.82
N THR A 73 -5.25 -3.90 12.70
CA THR A 73 -6.45 -4.74 12.64
C THR A 73 -6.19 -6.21 12.36
N PHE A 74 -4.98 -6.58 11.93
CA PHE A 74 -4.65 -7.96 11.54
C PHE A 74 -3.48 -8.54 12.34
N LEU A 75 -2.41 -7.76 12.56
CA LEU A 75 -1.27 -8.09 13.43
C LEU A 75 -0.76 -9.53 13.26
N LYS A 76 -0.38 -9.90 12.04
CA LYS A 76 0.19 -11.21 11.75
C LYS A 76 1.71 -11.14 11.82
N ARG A 77 2.32 -12.10 12.53
CA ARG A 77 3.78 -12.28 12.53
C ARG A 77 4.27 -12.49 11.10
N ASN A 78 5.13 -11.59 10.64
CA ASN A 78 5.74 -11.66 9.31
C ASN A 78 7.20 -11.21 9.40
N GLU A 79 8.11 -12.19 9.50
CA GLU A 79 9.55 -11.91 9.67
C GLU A 79 10.15 -11.23 8.44
N ALA A 80 9.66 -11.54 7.23
CA ALA A 80 10.09 -10.86 6.02
C ALA A 80 9.82 -9.36 6.07
N CYS A 81 8.72 -8.95 6.71
CA CYS A 81 8.42 -7.54 6.96
C CYS A 81 9.31 -6.92 8.02
N TYR A 82 9.63 -7.65 9.09
CA TYR A 82 10.44 -7.15 10.20
C TYR A 82 11.94 -7.09 9.88
N THR A 83 12.37 -7.79 8.83
CA THR A 83 13.75 -7.79 8.31
C THR A 83 13.82 -7.28 6.88
N ALA A 84 12.80 -6.57 6.40
CA ALA A 84 12.81 -5.99 5.07
C ALA A 84 13.93 -4.93 4.96
N SER A 85 14.37 -4.64 3.73
CA SER A 85 15.49 -3.73 3.47
C SER A 85 15.29 -2.30 3.99
N TRP A 86 14.03 -1.88 4.20
CA TRP A 86 13.67 -0.57 4.78
C TRP A 86 13.50 -0.59 6.31
N VAL A 87 13.67 -1.74 6.97
CA VAL A 87 13.57 -1.84 8.42
C VAL A 87 14.97 -1.83 9.03
N ASP A 88 15.28 -0.76 9.75
CA ASP A 88 16.47 -0.66 10.60
C ASP A 88 16.07 -0.93 12.06
N LEU A 89 16.48 -2.08 12.58
CA LEU A 89 16.15 -2.49 13.95
C LEU A 89 16.91 -1.69 15.02
N ASP A 90 18.09 -1.14 14.69
CA ASP A 90 18.83 -0.27 15.60
C ASP A 90 18.05 1.03 15.81
N GLU A 91 17.54 1.58 14.71
CA GLU A 91 16.71 2.78 14.72
C GLU A 91 15.34 2.51 15.36
N ALA A 92 14.72 1.38 15.07
CA ALA A 92 13.48 0.95 15.71
C ALA A 92 13.62 0.86 17.24
N LEU A 93 14.75 0.32 17.73
CA LEU A 93 15.06 0.27 19.16
C LEU A 93 15.20 1.67 19.76
N ARG A 94 15.95 2.56 19.10
CA ARG A 94 16.08 3.96 19.54
C ARG A 94 14.71 4.64 19.67
N ILE A 95 13.87 4.52 18.64
CA ILE A 95 12.52 5.09 18.62
C ILE A 95 11.64 4.47 19.71
N ALA A 96 11.72 3.15 19.91
CA ALA A 96 10.93 2.45 20.92
C ALA A 96 11.28 2.92 22.35
N ILE A 97 12.55 3.19 22.63
CA ILE A 97 13.01 3.75 23.91
C ILE A 97 12.56 5.21 24.05
N GLU A 98 12.75 6.04 23.01
CA GLU A 98 12.38 7.46 23.02
C GLU A 98 10.87 7.68 23.22
N LYS A 99 10.05 6.85 22.54
CA LYS A 99 8.59 6.86 22.70
C LYS A 99 8.12 6.14 23.97
N LYS A 100 9.05 5.59 24.77
CA LYS A 100 8.78 4.85 26.01
C LYS A 100 7.89 3.62 25.80
N TYR A 101 7.97 3.01 24.63
CA TYR A 101 7.36 1.70 24.39
C TYR A 101 8.15 0.60 25.09
N ILE A 102 9.47 0.79 25.23
CA ILE A 102 10.35 -0.07 26.02
C ILE A 102 10.90 0.75 27.20
N ASP A 103 10.85 0.19 28.41
CA ASP A 103 11.32 0.87 29.62
C ASP A 103 12.84 0.77 29.77
N ILE A 104 13.53 1.88 29.51
CA ILE A 104 14.99 1.98 29.67
C ILE A 104 15.45 1.79 31.13
N GLU A 105 14.62 2.13 32.12
CA GLU A 105 14.96 1.92 33.52
C GLU A 105 14.85 0.44 33.91
N SER A 106 13.98 -0.31 33.24
CA SER A 106 13.94 -1.78 33.32
C SER A 106 15.19 -2.39 32.69
N ILE A 107 15.57 -1.92 31.49
CA ILE A 107 16.79 -2.37 30.79
C ILE A 107 18.03 -2.18 31.65
N LYS A 108 18.23 -0.99 32.25
CA LYS A 108 19.40 -0.68 33.10
C LYS A 108 19.60 -1.64 34.28
N LYS A 109 18.55 -2.35 34.71
CA LYS A 109 18.63 -3.34 35.79
C LYS A 109 19.19 -4.69 35.31
N ASN A 110 19.16 -4.96 34.01
CA ASN A 110 19.78 -6.12 33.38
C ASN A 110 21.09 -5.69 32.70
N SER A 111 22.23 -6.10 33.26
CA SER A 111 23.55 -5.70 32.74
C SER A 111 23.78 -6.12 31.29
N ASN A 112 23.26 -7.28 30.88
CA ASN A 112 23.50 -7.80 29.53
C ASN A 112 22.69 -7.03 28.49
N ASP A 113 21.40 -6.79 28.79
CA ASP A 113 20.52 -6.05 27.88
C ASP A 113 20.90 -4.58 27.81
N TYR A 114 21.33 -4.00 28.94
CA TYR A 114 21.85 -2.64 28.95
C TYR A 114 23.12 -2.50 28.12
N GLN A 115 24.07 -3.45 28.24
CA GLN A 115 25.28 -3.46 27.42
C GLN A 115 24.94 -3.58 25.93
N LEU A 116 24.01 -4.47 25.56
CA LEU A 116 23.56 -4.62 24.17
C LEU A 116 23.00 -3.29 23.62
N VAL A 117 22.16 -2.60 24.39
CA VAL A 117 21.59 -1.30 24.00
C VAL A 117 22.69 -0.25 23.81
N GLN A 118 23.69 -0.21 24.70
CA GLN A 118 24.83 0.70 24.55
C GLN A 118 25.67 0.36 23.30
N ASP A 119 25.86 -0.92 23.00
CA ASP A 119 26.62 -1.37 21.84
C ASP A 119 25.92 -1.04 20.51
N VAL A 120 24.58 -1.05 20.49
CA VAL A 120 23.77 -0.70 19.33
C VAL A 120 23.64 0.82 19.15
N ILE A 121 23.22 1.55 20.18
CA ILE A 121 22.83 2.96 20.06
C ILE A 121 24.02 3.91 20.25
N ASP A 122 24.81 3.71 21.31
CA ASP A 122 25.86 4.64 21.71
C ASP A 122 27.16 4.37 20.94
N ASN A 123 27.63 3.12 20.98
CA ASN A 123 28.90 2.70 20.41
C ASN A 123 28.78 2.35 18.92
N LYS A 124 27.59 1.92 18.48
CA LYS A 124 27.32 1.45 17.10
C LYS A 124 28.25 0.33 16.65
N SER A 125 28.66 -0.53 17.59
CA SER A 125 29.56 -1.68 17.38
C SER A 125 28.82 -2.98 17.06
N HIS A 126 27.52 -3.04 17.33
CA HIS A 126 26.67 -4.21 17.11
C HIS A 126 25.48 -3.86 16.23
N LYS A 127 25.09 -4.78 15.34
CA LYS A 127 23.87 -4.68 14.53
C LYS A 127 22.81 -5.60 15.09
N LEU A 128 21.70 -5.02 15.52
CA LEU A 128 20.64 -5.73 16.20
C LEU A 128 19.94 -6.68 15.23
N ASN A 129 19.81 -7.95 15.61
CA ASN A 129 18.97 -8.89 14.87
C ASN A 129 17.55 -8.97 15.44
N LEU A 130 16.63 -9.55 14.67
CA LEU A 130 15.21 -9.60 15.04
C LEU A 130 14.97 -10.30 16.39
N LYS A 131 15.73 -11.35 16.70
CA LYS A 131 15.57 -12.11 17.94
C LYS A 131 16.03 -11.30 19.16
N GLU A 132 17.14 -10.58 19.04
CA GLU A 132 17.61 -9.68 20.08
C GLU A 132 16.63 -8.55 20.32
N PHE A 133 16.11 -7.94 19.25
CA PHE A 133 15.07 -6.92 19.34
C PHE A 133 13.80 -7.44 20.03
N GLU A 134 13.30 -8.60 19.61
CA GLU A 134 12.14 -9.26 20.22
C GLU A 134 12.36 -9.54 21.71
N ASN A 135 13.55 -10.03 22.10
CA ASN A 135 13.87 -10.28 23.50
C ASN A 135 13.82 -8.99 24.33
N LEU A 136 14.36 -7.89 23.83
CA LEU A 136 14.31 -6.59 24.50
C LEU A 136 12.87 -6.09 24.66
N VAL A 137 12.06 -6.21 23.62
CA VAL A 137 10.63 -5.85 23.63
C VAL A 137 9.89 -6.66 24.68
N VAL A 138 9.98 -8.00 24.63
CA VAL A 138 9.21 -8.87 25.52
C VAL A 138 9.67 -8.79 26.98
N SER A 139 10.97 -8.54 27.21
CA SER A 139 11.52 -8.51 28.57
C SER A 139 11.31 -7.17 29.28
N HIS A 140 11.20 -6.07 28.52
CA HIS A 140 11.18 -4.71 29.07
C HIS A 140 9.98 -3.87 28.62
N SER A 141 8.91 -4.52 28.14
CA SER A 141 7.63 -3.86 27.82
C SER A 141 6.44 -4.80 27.94
N ASP A 142 5.23 -4.25 27.80
CA ASP A 142 3.98 -5.01 27.71
C ASP A 142 3.58 -5.33 26.24
N PHE A 143 4.50 -5.14 25.29
CA PHE A 143 4.24 -5.40 23.88
C PHE A 143 4.73 -6.79 23.46
N THR A 144 4.04 -7.38 22.47
CA THR A 144 4.61 -8.45 21.65
C THR A 144 5.34 -7.84 20.45
N LEU A 145 6.17 -8.63 19.79
CA LEU A 145 6.85 -8.20 18.57
C LEU A 145 5.86 -7.75 17.49
N GLU A 146 4.80 -8.53 17.25
CA GLU A 146 3.79 -8.22 16.22
C GLU A 146 3.08 -6.90 16.51
N LYS A 147 2.82 -6.65 17.80
CA LYS A 147 2.14 -5.43 18.23
C LYS A 147 3.04 -4.21 18.05
N ILE A 148 4.29 -4.26 18.53
CA ILE A 148 5.18 -3.10 18.47
C ILE A 148 5.65 -2.80 17.04
N MET A 149 5.76 -3.83 16.19
CA MET A 149 6.10 -3.70 14.78
C MET A 149 4.92 -3.28 13.89
N ALA A 150 3.74 -3.05 14.46
CA ALA A 150 2.60 -2.52 13.72
C ALA A 150 2.85 -1.08 13.29
N ILE A 151 2.31 -0.72 12.12
CA ILE A 151 2.60 0.54 11.43
C ILE A 151 2.28 1.77 12.31
N ASN A 152 1.25 1.68 13.17
CA ASN A 152 0.81 2.78 14.03
C ASN A 152 1.80 3.12 15.16
N TYR A 153 2.72 2.24 15.52
CA TYR A 153 3.77 2.56 16.50
C TYR A 153 4.90 3.37 15.88
N GLY A 154 5.04 3.32 14.55
CA GLY A 154 5.99 4.12 13.78
C GLY A 154 7.42 3.88 14.22
N LEU A 155 7.81 2.59 14.33
CA LEU A 155 9.20 2.18 14.58
C LEU A 155 10.04 2.14 13.31
N TYR A 156 9.37 1.97 12.17
CA TYR A 156 9.95 2.08 10.84
C TYR A 156 8.92 2.74 9.94
N GLU A 157 9.38 3.32 8.85
CA GLU A 157 8.53 3.87 7.81
C GLU A 157 8.72 3.03 6.56
N PHE A 158 7.62 2.50 6.03
CA PHE A 158 7.66 1.89 4.71
C PHE A 158 7.90 3.00 3.68
N GLN A 159 9.14 3.09 3.20
CA GLN A 159 9.46 3.97 2.09
C GLN A 159 9.12 3.24 0.80
N ARG A 160 7.99 3.61 0.21
CA ARG A 160 7.66 3.17 -1.15
C ARG A 160 8.77 3.67 -2.06
N LYS A 161 9.60 2.75 -2.57
CA LYS A 161 10.54 3.06 -3.65
C LYS A 161 9.73 3.36 -4.92
N ASP A 162 10.17 4.36 -5.65
CA ASP A 162 9.71 4.54 -7.02
C ASP A 162 10.15 3.32 -7.83
N LEU A 163 9.28 2.88 -8.74
CA LEU A 163 9.60 1.80 -9.66
C LEU A 163 10.79 2.22 -10.54
N ASP A 164 11.63 1.26 -10.91
CA ASP A 164 12.66 1.49 -11.91
C ASP A 164 12.03 2.04 -13.21
N ALA A 165 12.78 2.86 -13.94
CA ALA A 165 12.42 3.35 -15.26
C ALA A 165 12.16 2.22 -16.28
N THR A 166 12.56 0.98 -15.97
CA THR A 166 12.29 -0.21 -16.77
C THR A 166 10.90 -0.80 -16.55
N ALA A 167 10.18 -0.39 -15.49
CA ALA A 167 8.83 -0.85 -15.22
C ALA A 167 7.88 -0.45 -16.35
N SER A 168 7.10 -1.41 -16.84
CA SER A 168 6.15 -1.18 -17.93
C SER A 168 4.85 -1.95 -17.71
N MET A 169 3.79 -1.43 -18.31
CA MET A 169 2.48 -2.07 -18.35
C MET A 169 2.06 -2.19 -19.79
N THR A 170 1.73 -3.41 -20.22
CA THR A 170 1.09 -3.64 -21.52
C THR A 170 -0.38 -3.97 -21.32
N PHE A 171 -1.19 -3.53 -22.28
CA PHE A 171 -2.61 -3.77 -22.34
C PHE A 171 -2.93 -4.47 -23.66
N GLU A 172 -3.40 -5.70 -23.57
CA GLU A 172 -3.77 -6.50 -24.73
C GLU A 172 -5.25 -6.84 -24.64
N LEU A 173 -6.03 -6.21 -25.53
CA LEU A 173 -7.43 -6.56 -25.74
C LEU A 173 -7.46 -7.70 -26.77
N ASP A 174 -7.98 -8.86 -26.37
CA ASP A 174 -8.11 -10.13 -27.13
C ASP A 174 -7.14 -11.27 -26.83
N GLY A 175 -6.01 -11.05 -26.15
CA GLY A 175 -5.02 -12.11 -25.90
C GLY A 175 -4.25 -12.54 -27.15
#